data_AF-A0A967AE60-F1
#
_entry.id   AF-A0A967AE60-F1
#
_cell.length_a   1.000
_cell.length_b   1.000
_cell.length_c   1.000
_cell.angle_alpha   90.00
_cell.angle_beta   90.00
_cell.angle_gamma   90.00
#
_symmetry.space_group_name_H-M   'P 1'
#
loop_
_entity.id
_entity.type
_entity.pdbx_description
1 polymer ?
#
loop_
_entity_poly.entity_id
_entity_poly.type
_entity_poly.pdbx_seq_one_letter_code
_entity_poly.pdbx_strand_id
1 'polypeptide(L)'
;MLKHQNKSGCFYTLYGHLSKFSLKNNHVGKKIKQGQVFCWLGEAHENGGYIPHLYFQLMNDFDESLNDYPRVCSLSKLLAFQKNCLNPDFF
;
A
#
# COMPACT_ATOMS: atom_id res chain seq x y z
N MET A 1 -1.42 -4.49 -2.56
CA MET A 1 -2.11 -3.22 -2.83
C MET A 1 -3.60 -3.45 -2.92
N LEU A 2 -4.39 -2.50 -2.42
CA LEU A 2 -5.85 -2.51 -2.53
C LEU A 2 -6.32 -1.32 -3.36
N LYS A 3 -7.20 -1.59 -4.33
CA LYS A 3 -7.97 -0.59 -5.08
C LYS A 3 -9.29 -0.33 -4.37
N HIS A 4 -9.64 0.93 -4.21
CA HIS A 4 -10.87 1.39 -3.58
C HIS A 4 -11.68 2.18 -4.59
N GLN A 5 -12.99 1.97 -4.58
CA GLN A 5 -13.92 2.73 -5.42
C GLN A 5 -15.10 3.19 -4.57
N ASN A 6 -15.34 4.50 -4.58
CA ASN A 6 -16.49 5.12 -3.91
C ASN A 6 -17.12 6.19 -4.82
N LYS A 7 -18.13 6.91 -4.33
CA LYS A 7 -18.81 7.97 -5.10
C LYS A 7 -17.87 9.10 -5.54
N SER A 8 -16.78 9.31 -4.80
CA SER A 8 -15.81 10.38 -5.03
C SER A 8 -14.68 9.99 -5.99
N GLY A 9 -14.59 8.71 -6.38
CA GLY A 9 -13.62 8.24 -7.36
C GLY A 9 -12.94 6.91 -6.99
N CYS A 10 -11.79 6.70 -7.60
CA CYS A 10 -10.92 5.55 -7.39
C CYS A 10 -9.61 6.00 -6.74
N PHE A 11 -9.11 5.23 -5.79
CA PHE A 11 -7.80 5.45 -5.17
C PHE A 11 -7.20 4.13 -4.71
N TYR A 12 -5.92 4.15 -4.37
CA TYR A 12 -5.16 2.96 -4.02
C TYR A 12 -4.52 3.10 -2.65
N THR A 13 -4.37 1.97 -1.96
CA THR A 13 -3.63 1.87 -0.71
C THR A 13 -2.59 0.77 -0.80
N LEU A 14 -1.40 1.07 -0.30
CA LEU A 14 -0.28 0.14 -0.20
C LEU A 14 -0.02 -0.14 1.28
N TYR A 15 0.04 -1.43 1.60
CA TYR A 15 0.33 -1.96 2.94
C TYR A 15 1.66 -2.71 2.85
N GLY A 16 2.70 -2.17 3.46
CA GLY A 16 4.03 -2.78 3.54
C GLY A 16 4.26 -3.48 4.88
N HIS A 17 5.39 -4.19 4.98
CA HIS A 17 5.83 -4.86 6.22
C HIS A 17 4.83 -5.91 6.74
N LEU A 18 4.10 -6.54 5.82
CA LEU A 18 3.15 -7.59 6.13
C LEU A 18 3.82 -8.96 6.18
N SER A 19 3.27 -9.87 6.99
CA SER A 19 3.73 -11.24 7.06
C SER A 19 3.48 -11.96 5.74
N LYS A 20 4.52 -12.57 5.17
CA LYS A 20 4.40 -13.37 3.94
C LYS A 20 3.43 -14.53 4.11
N PHE A 21 3.37 -15.11 5.31
CA PHE A 21 2.44 -16.19 5.63
C PHE A 21 0.99 -15.72 5.52
N SER A 22 0.68 -14.53 6.05
CA SER A 22 -0.69 -13.97 6.02
C SER A 22 -1.20 -13.68 4.60
N LEU A 23 -0.28 -13.40 3.67
CA LEU A 23 -0.60 -13.05 2.30
C LEU A 23 -0.88 -14.24 1.40
N LYS A 24 -0.57 -15.48 1.82
CA LYS A 24 -0.72 -16.69 0.98
C LYS A 24 -2.12 -16.88 0.40
N ASN A 25 -3.15 -16.44 1.11
CA ASN A 25 -4.55 -16.57 0.70
C ASN A 25 -5.10 -15.33 -0.01
N ASN A 26 -4.25 -14.35 -0.34
CA ASN A 26 -4.62 -13.17 -1.11
C ASN A 26 -4.14 -13.31 -2.54
N HIS A 27 -5.00 -12.91 -3.47
CA HIS A 27 -4.74 -12.91 -4.90
C HIS A 27 -5.35 -11.66 -5.52
N VAL A 28 -4.83 -11.24 -6.67
CA VAL A 28 -5.38 -10.12 -7.43
C VAL A 28 -6.84 -10.39 -7.77
N GLY A 29 -7.69 -9.37 -7.62
CA GLY A 29 -9.14 -9.48 -7.83
C GLY A 29 -9.94 -9.95 -6.61
N LYS A 30 -9.29 -10.41 -5.53
CA LYS A 30 -9.98 -10.74 -4.27
C LYS A 30 -10.65 -9.50 -3.69
N LYS A 31 -11.98 -9.55 -3.50
CA LYS A 31 -12.75 -8.48 -2.86
C LYS A 31 -12.57 -8.55 -1.34
N ILE A 32 -12.34 -7.40 -0.72
CA ILE A 32 -12.20 -7.23 0.73
C ILE A 32 -13.27 -6.25 1.20
N LYS A 33 -14.00 -6.61 2.25
CA LYS A 33 -15.01 -5.74 2.86
C LYS A 33 -14.36 -4.84 3.92
N GLN A 34 -14.97 -3.68 4.17
CA GLN A 34 -14.58 -2.84 5.31
C GLN A 34 -14.66 -3.65 6.62
N GLY A 35 -13.63 -3.54 7.46
CA GLY A 35 -13.51 -4.29 8.72
C GLY A 35 -13.05 -5.74 8.57
N GLN A 36 -12.90 -6.26 7.35
CA GLN A 36 -12.38 -7.59 7.13
C GLN A 36 -10.86 -7.62 7.35
N VAL A 37 -10.40 -8.52 8.20
CA VAL A 37 -8.96 -8.84 8.32
C VAL A 37 -8.50 -9.55 7.05
N PHE A 38 -7.49 -8.99 6.39
CA PHE A 38 -6.94 -9.55 5.15
C PHE A 38 -5.43 -9.82 5.22
N CYS A 39 -4.71 -9.36 6.24
CA CYS A 39 -3.29 -9.61 6.45
C CYS A 39 -2.89 -9.39 7.92
N TRP A 40 -1.66 -9.76 8.27
CA TRP A 40 -1.03 -9.51 9.56
C TRP A 40 0.31 -8.80 9.36
N LEU A 41 0.80 -8.07 10.36
CA LEU A 41 2.14 -7.51 10.34
C LEU A 41 3.18 -8.63 10.32
N GLY A 42 4.27 -8.38 9.60
CA GLY A 42 5.42 -9.27 9.57
C GLY A 42 6.30 -9.06 10.80
N GLU A 43 7.06 -10.10 11.13
CA GLU A 43 8.08 -10.03 12.16
C GLU A 43 9.28 -9.18 11.69
N ALA A 44 10.16 -8.81 12.62
CA ALA A 44 11.32 -7.95 12.31
C ALA A 44 12.20 -8.51 11.17
N HIS A 45 12.38 -9.83 11.09
CA HIS A 45 13.15 -10.47 10.03
C HIS A 45 12.47 -10.41 8.64
N GLU A 46 11.15 -10.21 8.58
CA GLU A 46 10.41 -9.98 7.33
C GLU A 46 10.47 -8.51 6.89
N ASN A 47 10.79 -7.61 7.83
CA ASN A 47 10.88 -6.17 7.62
C ASN A 47 12.32 -5.64 7.80
N GLY A 48 13.32 -6.30 7.23
CA GLY A 48 14.69 -5.77 7.21
C GLY A 48 15.32 -5.49 8.60
N GLY A 49 14.82 -6.13 9.66
CA GLY A 49 15.28 -5.99 11.04
C GLY A 49 14.58 -4.89 11.85
N TYR A 50 13.64 -4.14 11.27
CA TYR A 50 12.90 -3.09 11.98
C TYR A 50 11.83 -3.69 12.91
N ILE A 51 11.51 -2.98 13.99
CA ILE A 51 10.40 -3.33 14.90
C ILE A 51 9.11 -3.48 14.07
N PRO A 52 8.25 -4.49 14.31
CA PRO A 52 7.00 -4.67 13.56
C PRO A 52 6.13 -3.41 13.56
N HIS A 53 5.88 -2.86 12.37
CA HIS A 53 5.05 -1.67 12.17
C HIS A 53 4.40 -1.72 10.79
N LEU A 54 3.30 -0.98 10.63
CA LEU A 54 2.63 -0.85 9.34
C LEU A 54 3.28 0.26 8.51
N TYR A 55 3.69 -0.05 7.28
CA TYR A 55 3.87 0.97 6.25
C TYR A 55 2.56 1.14 5.48
N PHE A 56 2.00 2.33 5.52
CA PHE A 56 0.73 2.66 4.87
C PHE A 56 0.92 3.85 3.93
N GLN A 57 0.48 3.71 2.68
CA GLN A 57 0.53 4.77 1.69
C GLN A 57 -0.79 4.86 0.92
N LEU A 58 -1.28 6.09 0.75
CA LEU A 58 -2.48 6.42 -0.01
C LEU A 58 -2.08 7.09 -1.34
N MET A 59 -2.65 6.63 -2.46
CA MET A 59 -2.29 7.09 -3.80
C MET A 59 -3.52 7.34 -4.66
N ASN A 60 -3.45 8.36 -5.51
CA ASN A 60 -4.51 8.68 -6.46
C ASN A 60 -4.55 7.70 -7.63
N ASP A 61 -3.38 7.33 -8.15
CA ASP A 61 -3.24 6.47 -9.32
C ASP A 61 -2.21 5.36 -9.09
N PHE A 62 -2.44 4.23 -9.76
CA PHE A 62 -1.54 3.08 -9.79
C PHE A 62 -1.69 2.35 -11.12
N ASP A 63 -0.56 2.14 -11.79
CA ASP A 63 -0.48 1.30 -12.98
C ASP A 63 -0.60 -0.17 -12.55
N GLU A 64 -1.79 -0.76 -12.75
CA GLU A 64 -2.10 -2.14 -12.39
C GLU A 64 -1.25 -3.18 -13.15
N SER A 65 -0.51 -2.78 -14.19
CA SER A 65 0.48 -3.66 -14.84
C SER A 65 1.78 -3.80 -14.03
N LEU A 66 2.02 -2.91 -13.06
CA LEU A 66 3.16 -2.98 -12.17
C LEU A 66 2.89 -3.90 -10.98
N ASN A 67 3.93 -4.63 -10.57
CA ASN A 67 3.87 -5.50 -9.39
C ASN A 67 4.20 -4.77 -8.08
N ASP A 68 4.77 -3.57 -8.15
CA ASP A 68 5.21 -2.80 -6.98
C ASP A 68 5.14 -1.29 -7.25
N TYR A 69 5.13 -0.51 -6.16
CA TYR A 69 5.21 0.95 -6.20
C TYR A 69 6.39 1.42 -5.34
N PRO A 70 7.29 2.26 -5.87
CA PRO A 70 8.47 2.70 -5.13
C PRO A 70 8.13 3.40 -3.81
N ARG A 71 8.80 2.99 -2.73
CA ARG A 71 8.66 3.61 -1.39
C ARG A 71 9.58 4.81 -1.18
N VAL A 72 10.60 4.94 -2.02
CA VAL A 72 11.53 6.06 -2.04
C VAL A 72 11.70 6.51 -3.49
N CYS A 73 11.96 7.80 -3.69
CA CYS A 73 12.16 8.35 -5.02
C CYS A 73 13.39 9.25 -5.06
N SER A 74 13.99 9.39 -6.25
CA SER A 74 15.03 10.38 -6.49
C SER A 74 14.43 11.79 -6.47
N LEU A 75 15.25 12.81 -6.19
CA LEU A 75 14.82 14.21 -6.21
C LEU A 75 14.15 14.59 -7.54
N SER A 76 14.66 14.07 -8.67
CA SER A 76 14.08 14.29 -10.00
C SER A 76 12.66 13.76 -10.17
N LYS A 77 12.24 12.78 -9.37
CA LYS A 77 10.90 12.18 -9.40
C LYS A 77 10.01 12.70 -8.26
N LEU A 78 10.56 13.49 -7.32
CA LEU A 78 9.86 13.92 -6.11
C LEU A 78 8.50 14.55 -6.39
N LEU A 79 8.43 15.51 -7.32
CA LEU A 79 7.16 16.19 -7.65
C LEU A 79 6.10 15.24 -8.20
N ALA A 80 6.49 14.24 -8.98
CA ALA A 80 5.56 13.25 -9.52
C ALA A 80 4.99 12.36 -8.40
N PHE A 81 5.85 11.87 -7.51
CA PHE A 81 5.43 11.06 -6.36
C PHE A 81 4.60 11.87 -5.35
N GLN A 82 4.97 13.13 -5.08
CA GLN A 82 4.24 14.02 -4.17
C GLN A 82 2.85 14.37 -4.70
N LYS A 83 2.67 14.46 -6.03
CA LYS A 83 1.35 14.65 -6.62
C LYS A 83 0.48 13.39 -6.53
N ASN A 84 1.09 12.21 -6.65
CA ASN A 84 0.35 10.95 -6.63
C ASN A 84 0.04 10.46 -5.20
N CYS A 85 0.99 10.60 -4.29
CA CYS A 85 0.88 10.18 -2.90
C CYS A 85 0.25 11.30 -2.09
N LEU A 86 -0.87 11.01 -1.45
CA LEU A 86 -1.60 12.01 -0.68
C LEU A 86 -0.84 12.34 0.60
N ASN A 87 -0.68 13.65 0.87
CA ASN A 87 -0.06 14.11 2.11
C ASN A 87 -1.06 13.98 3.27
N PRO A 88 -0.75 13.18 4.32
CA PRO A 88 -1.64 12.98 5.45
C PRO A 88 -1.99 14.27 6.22
N ASP A 89 -1.14 15.31 6.17
CA ASP A 89 -1.39 16.58 6.88
C ASP A 89 -2.62 17.35 6.38
N PHE A 90 -3.18 16.95 5.23
CA PHE A 90 -4.36 17.59 4.63
C PHE A 90 -5.67 16.85 4.93
N PHE A 91 -5.67 15.88 5.85
CA PHE A 91 -6.83 15.08 6.26
C PHE A 91 -6.97 15.02 7.78
#